data_AF-A0A9D7I862-F1
#
_entry.id   AF-A0A9D7I862-F1
#
_cell.length_a   1.000
_cell.length_b   1.000
_cell.length_c   1.000
_cell.angle_alpha   90.00
_cell.angle_beta   90.00
_cell.angle_gamma   90.00
#
_symmetry.space_group_name_H-M   'P 1'
#
loop_
_entity.id
_entity.type
_entity.pdbx_description
1 polymer ?
#
loop_
_entity_poly.entity_id
_entity_poly.type
_entity_poly.pdbx_seq_one_letter_code
_entity_poly.pdbx_strand_id
1 'polypeptide(L)'
;MKSAKPIAAAVLLTLLGASFSASAYDADWKRGRIYYRSVCTSCHVAMPVGSINPSAKTMAEWSSYIQADKHAKGKDTVKQYVSKSYRASIKSANKAAEKFAEVPDQELLDDIKAFLIKGAKDGEAPASCS
;
A
#
# COMPACT_ATOMS: atom_id res chain seq x y z
N MET A 1 -3.76 -34.45 56.39
CA MET A 1 -3.13 -34.42 55.06
C MET A 1 -3.90 -33.41 54.22
N LYS A 2 -3.26 -32.31 53.80
CA LYS A 2 -3.89 -31.19 53.08
C LYS A 2 -3.88 -31.48 51.57
N SER A 3 -5.05 -31.63 50.97
CA SER A 3 -5.20 -31.86 49.52
C SER A 3 -4.91 -30.58 48.75
N ALA A 4 -3.93 -30.63 47.85
CA ALA A 4 -3.60 -29.56 46.92
C ALA A 4 -4.60 -29.53 45.75
N LYS A 5 -5.08 -28.33 45.39
CA LYS A 5 -6.04 -28.07 44.31
C LYS A 5 -5.36 -28.15 42.92
N PRO A 6 -6.01 -28.73 41.89
CA PRO A 6 -5.52 -28.66 40.52
C PRO A 6 -5.96 -27.34 39.86
N ILE A 7 -5.17 -26.28 40.03
CA ILE A 7 -5.35 -25.01 39.29
C ILE A 7 -4.10 -24.81 38.42
N ALA A 8 -3.95 -25.63 37.38
CA ALA A 8 -2.83 -25.47 36.46
C ALA A 8 -3.16 -25.81 34.99
N ALA A 9 -4.37 -26.29 34.68
CA ALA A 9 -4.71 -26.75 33.32
C ALA A 9 -5.55 -25.77 32.48
N ALA A 10 -6.02 -24.66 33.04
CA ALA A 10 -7.00 -23.79 32.36
C ALA A 10 -6.40 -22.59 31.59
N VAL A 11 -5.11 -22.31 31.70
CA VAL A 11 -4.51 -21.08 31.12
C VAL A 11 -3.94 -21.29 29.70
N LEU A 12 -3.69 -22.54 29.28
CA LEU A 12 -3.06 -22.82 27.96
C LEU A 12 -4.03 -22.80 26.76
N LEU A 13 -5.35 -22.74 26.97
CA LEU A 13 -6.35 -22.80 25.89
C LEU A 13 -6.82 -21.45 25.35
N THR A 14 -6.36 -20.32 25.90
CA THR A 14 -6.81 -18.98 25.46
C THR A 14 -5.87 -18.30 24.45
N LEU A 15 -4.69 -18.87 24.17
CA LEU A 15 -3.73 -18.30 23.21
C LEU A 15 -3.93 -18.73 21.74
N LEU A 16 -4.92 -19.58 21.43
CA LEU A 16 -5.18 -20.05 20.06
C LEU A 16 -6.26 -19.26 19.30
N GLY A 17 -6.82 -18.19 19.89
CA GLY A 17 -8.03 -17.53 19.41
C GLY A 17 -7.86 -16.31 18.48
N ALA A 18 -6.64 -15.90 18.15
CA ALA A 18 -6.41 -14.67 17.37
C ALA A 18 -5.49 -14.85 16.16
N SER A 19 -5.53 -16.02 15.52
CA SER A 19 -5.08 -16.14 14.13
C SER A 19 -6.10 -15.40 13.25
N PHE A 20 -5.99 -14.07 13.21
CA PHE A 20 -6.59 -13.30 12.13
C PHE A 20 -5.97 -13.85 10.85
N SER A 21 -6.73 -14.68 10.13
CA SER A 21 -6.43 -15.02 8.76
C SER A 21 -6.41 -13.70 7.99
N ALA A 22 -5.22 -13.11 7.86
CA ALA A 22 -4.97 -12.12 6.83
C ALA A 22 -5.18 -12.87 5.52
N SER A 23 -6.39 -12.83 4.98
CA SER A 23 -6.64 -13.25 3.62
C SER A 23 -5.67 -12.46 2.77
N ALA A 24 -4.80 -13.16 2.03
CA ALA A 24 -3.92 -12.50 1.08
C ALA A 24 -4.81 -11.80 0.06
N TYR A 25 -4.93 -10.49 0.19
CA TYR A 25 -5.63 -9.65 -0.76
C TYR A 25 -4.89 -9.77 -2.11
N ASP A 26 -5.61 -10.19 -3.16
CA ASP A 26 -5.04 -10.26 -4.51
C ASP A 26 -5.05 -8.85 -5.12
N ALA A 27 -3.89 -8.20 -5.06
CA ALA A 27 -3.72 -6.81 -5.43
C ALA A 27 -4.01 -6.57 -6.92
N ASP A 28 -4.91 -5.62 -7.21
CA ASP A 28 -5.29 -5.23 -8.57
C ASP A 28 -4.29 -4.20 -9.12
N TRP A 29 -3.21 -4.70 -9.74
CA TRP A 29 -2.21 -3.83 -10.36
C TRP A 29 -2.80 -2.91 -11.45
N LYS A 30 -3.94 -3.23 -12.08
CA LYS A 30 -4.57 -2.36 -13.07
C LYS A 30 -5.22 -1.17 -12.38
N ARG A 31 -5.91 -1.39 -11.26
CA ARG A 31 -6.42 -0.31 -10.41
C ARG A 31 -5.28 0.56 -9.88
N GLY A 32 -4.21 -0.08 -9.38
CA GLY A 32 -2.99 0.59 -8.93
C GLY A 32 -2.36 1.47 -10.00
N ARG A 33 -2.26 0.97 -11.24
CA ARG A 33 -1.79 1.76 -12.41
C ARG A 33 -2.65 2.99 -12.64
N ILE A 34 -3.97 2.84 -12.64
CA ILE A 34 -4.89 3.97 -12.89
C ILE A 34 -4.71 5.02 -11.80
N TYR A 35 -4.75 4.62 -10.52
CA TYR A 35 -4.58 5.55 -9.41
C TYR A 35 -3.21 6.24 -9.45
N TYR A 36 -2.13 5.48 -9.63
CA TYR A 36 -0.78 6.02 -9.70
C TYR A 36 -0.63 7.09 -10.79
N ARG A 37 -1.09 6.79 -12.01
CA ARG A 37 -0.98 7.73 -13.14
C ARG A 37 -1.88 8.96 -12.97
N SER A 38 -3.03 8.78 -12.33
CA SER A 38 -4.05 9.84 -12.24
C SER A 38 -3.86 10.74 -11.04
N VAL A 39 -3.26 10.25 -9.95
CA VAL A 39 -3.11 10.97 -8.68
C VAL A 39 -1.64 11.22 -8.35
N CYS A 40 -0.80 10.18 -8.36
CA CYS A 40 0.62 10.34 -8.02
C CYS A 40 1.35 11.11 -9.12
N THR A 41 1.25 10.67 -10.37
CA THR A 41 1.91 11.34 -11.49
C THR A 41 1.42 12.78 -11.67
N SER A 42 0.12 13.07 -11.50
CA SER A 42 -0.42 14.42 -11.66
C SER A 42 0.22 15.43 -10.70
N CYS A 43 0.46 15.05 -9.45
CA CYS A 43 1.16 15.91 -8.50
C CYS A 43 2.66 15.98 -8.82
N HIS A 44 3.28 14.85 -9.16
CA HIS A 44 4.72 14.75 -9.35
C HIS A 44 5.24 15.51 -10.58
N VAL A 45 4.46 15.57 -11.67
CA VAL A 45 4.86 16.32 -12.88
C VAL A 45 4.86 17.84 -12.66
N ALA A 46 4.11 18.32 -11.66
CA ALA A 46 4.11 19.73 -11.27
C ALA A 46 5.28 20.10 -10.34
N MET A 47 6.08 19.11 -9.92
CA MET A 47 7.16 19.26 -8.95
C MET A 47 8.53 19.05 -9.63
N PRO A 48 9.63 19.58 -9.07
CA PRO A 48 10.98 19.38 -9.64
C PRO A 48 11.44 17.93 -9.75
N VAL A 49 10.79 17.00 -9.04
CA VAL A 49 11.06 15.55 -9.13
C VAL A 49 10.59 14.95 -10.46
N GLY A 50 9.65 15.60 -11.15
CA GLY A 50 9.09 15.15 -12.42
C GLY A 50 8.31 13.84 -12.31
N SER A 51 7.93 13.28 -13.46
CA SER A 51 7.25 11.98 -13.53
C SER A 51 8.16 10.87 -12.98
N ILE A 52 7.62 10.03 -12.09
CA ILE A 52 8.34 8.87 -11.59
C ILE A 52 7.95 7.64 -12.41
N ASN A 53 8.89 7.18 -13.24
CA ASN A 53 8.74 5.94 -13.98
C ASN A 53 8.94 4.72 -13.04
N PRO A 54 8.04 3.72 -13.03
CA PRO A 54 8.24 2.49 -12.27
C PRO A 54 9.60 1.80 -12.53
N SER A 55 10.17 1.90 -13.73
CA SER A 55 11.49 1.30 -14.04
C SER A 55 12.68 2.06 -13.44
N ALA A 56 12.45 3.20 -12.78
CA ALA A 56 13.51 3.96 -12.11
C ALA A 56 14.09 3.24 -10.88
N LYS A 57 13.39 2.21 -10.36
CA LYS A 57 13.80 1.43 -9.19
C LYS A 57 13.60 -0.06 -9.42
N THR A 58 14.29 -0.87 -8.62
CA THR A 58 14.06 -2.32 -8.54
C THR A 58 12.81 -2.66 -7.72
N MET A 59 12.32 -3.89 -7.83
CA MET A 59 11.21 -4.41 -7.02
C MET A 59 11.51 -4.25 -5.52
N ALA A 60 12.74 -4.52 -5.10
CA ALA A 60 13.19 -4.41 -3.72
C ALA A 60 13.23 -2.96 -3.23
N GLU A 61 13.73 -2.03 -4.07
CA GLU A 61 13.73 -0.61 -3.76
C GLU A 61 12.30 -0.04 -3.65
N TRP A 62 11.40 -0.45 -4.53
CA TRP A 62 9.98 -0.06 -4.43
C TRP A 62 9.32 -0.61 -3.18
N SER A 63 9.52 -1.89 -2.89
CA SER A 63 8.98 -2.53 -1.69
C SER A 63 9.48 -1.83 -0.43
N SER A 64 10.77 -1.52 -0.38
CA SER A 64 11.39 -0.79 0.73
C SER A 64 10.82 0.62 0.87
N TYR A 65 10.62 1.34 -0.24
CA TYR A 65 10.03 2.68 -0.22
C TYR A 65 8.59 2.69 0.32
N ILE A 66 7.74 1.77 -0.17
CA ILE A 66 6.36 1.64 0.29
C ILE A 66 6.31 1.21 1.76
N GLN A 67 7.16 0.25 2.16
CA GLN A 67 7.23 -0.22 3.55
C GLN A 67 7.75 0.86 4.50
N ALA A 68 8.73 1.66 4.08
CA ALA A 68 9.25 2.76 4.87
C ALA A 68 8.21 3.85 5.12
N ASP A 69 7.20 3.94 4.25
CA ASP A 69 6.08 4.89 4.34
C ASP A 69 6.54 6.34 4.51
N LYS A 70 7.63 6.71 3.80
CA LYS A 70 8.21 8.05 3.80
C LYS A 70 8.07 8.68 2.43
N HIS A 71 7.40 9.83 2.39
CA HIS A 71 7.23 10.67 1.21
C HIS A 71 7.86 12.05 1.44
N ALA A 72 8.20 12.75 0.35
CA ALA A 72 8.78 14.10 0.40
C ALA A 72 9.96 14.25 1.38
N LYS A 73 10.93 13.31 1.32
CA LYS A 73 12.08 13.22 2.24
C LYS A 73 11.70 12.99 3.71
N GLY A 74 10.56 12.33 3.95
CA GLY A 74 10.06 12.00 5.29
C GLY A 74 9.19 13.08 5.93
N LYS A 75 8.79 14.12 5.17
CA LYS A 75 7.84 15.13 5.65
C LYS A 75 6.41 14.60 5.70
N ASP A 76 6.08 13.70 4.79
CA ASP A 76 4.76 13.09 4.64
C ASP A 76 4.88 11.56 4.62
N THR A 77 3.76 10.85 4.71
CA THR A 77 3.69 9.41 4.51
C THR A 77 3.16 9.09 3.12
N VAL A 78 3.50 7.91 2.57
CA VAL A 78 2.88 7.44 1.33
C VAL A 78 1.40 7.13 1.59
N LYS A 79 1.10 6.55 2.77
CA LYS A 79 -0.26 6.23 3.23
C LYS A 79 -1.20 7.43 3.23
N GLN A 80 -0.70 8.64 3.52
CA GLN A 80 -1.50 9.86 3.45
C GLN A 80 -2.12 10.04 2.06
N TYR A 81 -1.35 9.85 0.98
CA TYR A 81 -1.81 10.09 -0.39
C TYR A 81 -2.69 8.97 -0.98
N VAL A 82 -2.83 7.87 -0.24
CA VAL A 82 -3.76 6.77 -0.54
C VAL A 82 -4.84 6.65 0.53
N SER A 83 -5.02 7.67 1.37
CA SER A 83 -6.07 7.68 2.38
C SER A 83 -7.43 8.10 1.82
N LYS A 84 -8.52 7.60 2.41
CA LYS A 84 -9.88 8.07 2.10
C LYS A 84 -10.01 9.57 2.30
N SER A 85 -9.39 10.13 3.35
CA SER A 85 -9.41 11.57 3.62
C SER A 85 -8.73 12.37 2.53
N TYR A 86 -7.55 11.94 2.06
CA TYR A 86 -6.88 12.59 0.95
C TYR A 86 -7.68 12.48 -0.34
N ARG A 87 -8.20 11.28 -0.69
CA ARG A 87 -9.08 11.12 -1.85
C ARG A 87 -10.28 12.07 -1.78
N ALA A 88 -10.92 12.17 -0.62
CA ALA A 88 -12.04 13.09 -0.42
C ALA A 88 -11.65 14.56 -0.62
N SER A 89 -10.41 14.95 -0.26
CA SER A 89 -9.92 16.31 -0.44
C SER A 89 -9.68 16.70 -1.91
N ILE A 90 -9.39 15.73 -2.79
CA ILE A 90 -9.07 15.98 -4.20
C ILE A 90 -10.16 15.50 -5.19
N LYS A 91 -11.23 14.84 -4.72
CA LYS A 91 -12.24 14.19 -5.59
C LYS A 91 -12.93 15.15 -6.57
N SER A 92 -13.10 16.42 -6.21
CA SER A 92 -13.70 17.43 -7.09
C SER A 92 -12.81 17.79 -8.29
N ALA A 93 -11.50 17.62 -8.17
CA ALA A 93 -10.53 17.93 -9.21
C ALA A 93 -9.92 16.67 -9.85
N ASN A 94 -10.15 15.48 -9.29
CA ASN A 94 -9.54 14.23 -9.73
C ASN A 94 -10.55 13.08 -9.81
N LYS A 95 -10.94 12.72 -11.03
CA LYS A 95 -11.92 11.65 -11.31
C LYS A 95 -11.49 10.27 -10.78
N ALA A 96 -10.19 9.99 -10.70
CA ALA A 96 -9.72 8.73 -10.13
C ALA A 96 -9.90 8.70 -8.61
N ALA A 97 -9.66 9.82 -7.92
CA ALA A 97 -9.91 9.91 -6.49
C ALA A 97 -11.40 9.77 -6.15
N GLU A 98 -12.29 10.32 -6.99
CA GLU A 98 -13.73 10.08 -6.89
C GLU A 98 -14.09 8.61 -7.17
N LYS A 99 -13.61 8.05 -8.29
CA LYS A 99 -13.87 6.67 -8.70
C LYS A 99 -13.45 5.64 -7.65
N PHE A 100 -12.36 5.89 -6.94
CA PHE A 100 -11.79 4.97 -5.95
C PHE A 100 -12.02 5.43 -4.50
N ALA A 101 -13.00 6.31 -4.25
CA ALA A 101 -13.28 6.85 -2.92
C ALA A 101 -13.53 5.74 -1.88
N GLU A 102 -14.23 4.67 -2.27
CA GLU A 102 -14.62 3.60 -1.35
C GLU A 102 -13.60 2.48 -1.17
N VAL A 103 -12.58 2.40 -2.02
CA VAL A 103 -11.51 1.41 -1.89
C VAL A 103 -10.83 1.57 -0.53
N PRO A 104 -10.61 0.49 0.26
CA PRO A 104 -9.85 0.57 1.50
C PRO A 104 -8.42 1.05 1.27
N ASP A 105 -7.89 1.84 2.21
CA ASP A 105 -6.58 2.48 2.06
C ASP A 105 -5.44 1.48 1.88
N GLN A 106 -5.52 0.35 2.60
CA GLN A 106 -4.54 -0.72 2.51
C GLN A 106 -4.59 -1.43 1.16
N GLU A 107 -5.80 -1.77 0.65
CA GLU A 107 -5.95 -2.39 -0.67
C GLU A 107 -5.41 -1.49 -1.77
N LEU A 108 -5.70 -0.19 -1.71
CA LEU A 108 -5.21 0.77 -2.72
C LEU A 108 -3.68 0.92 -2.66
N LEU A 109 -3.09 0.89 -1.47
CA LEU A 109 -1.63 0.88 -1.32
C LEU A 109 -1.03 -0.39 -1.92
N ASP A 110 -1.65 -1.54 -1.68
CA ASP A 110 -1.20 -2.84 -2.18
C ASP A 110 -1.32 -2.92 -3.72
N ASP A 111 -2.38 -2.35 -4.31
CA ASP A 111 -2.52 -2.24 -5.76
C ASP A 111 -1.41 -1.40 -6.40
N ILE A 112 -1.10 -0.24 -5.79
CA ILE A 112 -0.03 0.64 -6.27
C ILE A 112 1.31 -0.07 -6.15
N LYS A 113 1.56 -0.76 -5.03
CA LYS A 113 2.75 -1.58 -4.84
C LYS A 113 2.85 -2.67 -5.91
N ALA A 114 1.77 -3.39 -6.19
CA ALA A 114 1.73 -4.42 -7.23
C ALA A 114 2.04 -3.85 -8.62
N PHE A 115 1.49 -2.67 -8.95
CA PHE A 115 1.81 -1.96 -10.18
C PHE A 115 3.29 -1.55 -10.27
N LEU A 116 3.83 -0.95 -9.21
CA LEU A 116 5.22 -0.50 -9.16
C LEU A 116 6.20 -1.67 -9.27
N ILE A 117 5.93 -2.77 -8.58
CA ILE A 117 6.73 -4.00 -8.64
C ILE A 117 6.67 -4.60 -10.05
N LYS A 118 5.49 -4.70 -10.65
CA LYS A 118 5.34 -5.24 -12.01
C LYS A 118 6.14 -4.43 -13.04
N GLY A 119 6.12 -3.10 -12.89
CA GLY A 119 6.82 -2.15 -13.77
C GLY A 119 8.27 -1.83 -13.39
N ALA A 120 8.79 -2.43 -12.32
CA ALA A 120 10.14 -2.19 -11.82
C ALA A 120 11.21 -2.55 -12.85
N LYS A 121 12.44 -2.07 -12.64
CA LYS A 121 13.60 -2.33 -13.51
C LYS A 121 13.82 -3.83 -13.77
N ASP A 122 13.67 -4.63 -12.73
CA ASP A 122 13.78 -6.09 -12.67
C ASP A 122 12.40 -6.76 -12.51
N GLY A 123 11.32 -6.04 -12.80
CA GLY A 123 9.94 -6.54 -12.75
C GLY A 123 9.58 -7.44 -13.92
N GLU A 124 8.41 -8.09 -13.83
CA GLU A 124 7.89 -8.98 -14.89
C GLU A 124 7.62 -8.23 -16.22
N ALA A 125 7.25 -6.95 -16.14
CA ALA A 125 7.01 -6.10 -17.31
C ALA A 125 7.61 -4.70 -17.08
N PRO A 126 8.95 -4.56 -17.13
CA PRO A 126 9.62 -3.30 -16.83
C PRO A 126 9.08 -2.15 -17.67
N ALA A 127 8.83 -1.01 -17.04
CA ALA A 127 8.36 0.19 -17.72
C ALA A 127 9.51 0.95 -18.42
N SER A 128 10.33 0.25 -19.21
CA SER A 128 11.56 0.78 -19.83
C SER A 128 11.33 1.52 -21.15
N CYS A 129 10.16 1.34 -21.78
CA CYS A 129 9.79 2.05 -23.00
C CYS A 129 8.92 3.27 -22.62
N SER A 130 9.53 4.45 -22.57
CA SER A 130 8.83 5.74 -22.41
C SER A 130 9.47 6.79 -23.30
#